data_AF-A0A8D0Z1E5-F1
#
_entry.id   AF-A0A8D0Z1E5-F1
#
_cell.length_a   1.000
_cell.length_b   1.000
_cell.length_c   1.000
_cell.angle_alpha   90.00
_cell.angle_beta   90.00
_cell.angle_gamma   90.00
#
_symmetry.space_group_name_H-M   'P 1'
#
loop_
_entity.id
_entity.type
_entity.pdbx_description
1 polymer ?
#
loop_
_entity_poly.entity_id
_entity_poly.type
_entity_poly.pdbx_seq_one_letter_code
_entity_poly.pdbx_strand_id
1 'polypeptide(L)'
;MQTELKALKSRMNNAEERISDLEDRIMEITQSGEQTENQMKKHESNIRDQWDNIKGANLCIIGIPEGEEKKEGIENIFEEIMAENFSNLKKTDIKIQEAQRAPNKLNPSRPTPRHTIIKMAKVKERILKAAREK
;
A
#
# COMPACT_ATOMS: atom_id res chain seq x y z
N MET A 1 -27.12 62.28 18.14
CA MET A 1 -25.83 62.57 17.47
C MET A 1 -24.60 62.22 18.30
N GLN A 2 -24.15 62.97 19.32
CA GLN A 2 -22.89 62.65 20.03
C GLN A 2 -22.91 61.31 20.80
N THR A 3 -24.04 60.95 21.41
CA THR A 3 -24.19 59.69 22.17
C THR A 3 -24.20 58.46 21.25
N GLU A 4 -24.84 58.57 20.09
CA GLU A 4 -24.90 57.50 19.09
C GLU A 4 -23.52 57.27 18.44
N LEU A 5 -22.76 58.34 18.22
CA LEU A 5 -21.41 58.27 17.66
C LEU A 5 -20.44 57.56 18.63
N LYS A 6 -20.59 57.79 19.94
CA LYS A 6 -19.84 57.06 20.98
C LYS A 6 -20.21 55.58 21.03
N ALA A 7 -21.51 55.26 20.96
CA ALA A 7 -21.98 53.86 20.93
C ALA A 7 -21.55 53.11 19.66
N LEU A 8 -21.49 53.80 18.51
CA LEU A 8 -20.97 53.23 17.28
C LEU A 8 -19.47 52.93 17.38
N LYS A 9 -18.69 53.86 17.96
CA LYS A 9 -17.24 53.68 18.14
C LYS A 9 -16.91 52.50 19.04
N SER A 10 -17.63 52.31 20.15
CA SER A 10 -17.40 51.14 21.01
C SER A 10 -17.77 49.82 20.32
N ARG A 11 -18.85 49.79 19.54
CA ARG A 11 -19.21 48.63 18.72
C ARG A 11 -18.16 48.31 17.65
N MET A 12 -17.58 49.33 17.04
CA MET A 12 -16.52 49.18 16.04
C MET A 12 -15.24 48.60 16.67
N ASN A 13 -14.79 49.16 17.80
CA ASN A 13 -13.63 48.64 18.52
C ASN A 13 -13.85 47.18 18.96
N ASN A 14 -15.03 46.83 19.47
CA ASN A 14 -15.36 45.46 19.83
C ASN A 14 -15.42 44.52 18.60
N ALA A 15 -15.83 45.03 17.44
CA ALA A 15 -15.77 44.25 16.20
C ALA A 15 -14.33 44.05 15.73
N GLU A 16 -13.47 45.05 15.87
CA GLU A 16 -12.04 45.00 15.54
C GLU A 16 -11.29 43.97 16.40
N GLU A 17 -11.51 43.98 17.72
CA GLU A 17 -10.96 42.97 18.64
C GLU A 17 -11.39 41.55 18.24
N ARG A 18 -12.68 41.36 17.94
CA ARG A 18 -13.20 40.06 17.48
C ARG A 18 -12.62 39.61 16.14
N ILE A 19 -12.30 40.56 15.25
CA ILE A 19 -11.65 40.25 13.97
C ILE A 19 -10.21 39.79 14.25
N SER A 20 -9.47 40.49 15.10
CA SER A 20 -8.12 40.10 15.51
C SER A 20 -8.10 38.69 16.12
N ASP A 21 -9.02 38.40 17.05
CA ASP A 21 -9.13 37.06 17.67
C ASP A 21 -9.44 35.97 16.63
N LEU A 22 -10.25 36.28 15.61
CA LEU A 22 -10.56 35.33 14.54
C LEU A 22 -9.38 35.12 13.59
N GLU A 23 -8.63 36.16 13.27
CA GLU A 23 -7.42 36.08 12.44
C GLU A 23 -6.37 35.18 13.12
N ASP A 24 -6.14 35.36 14.42
CA ASP A 24 -5.23 34.52 15.20
C ASP A 24 -5.65 33.05 15.19
N ARG A 25 -6.95 32.78 15.40
CA ARG A 25 -7.49 31.41 15.35
C ARG A 25 -7.37 30.78 13.96
N ILE A 26 -7.57 31.55 12.89
CA ILE A 26 -7.41 31.06 11.52
C ILE A 26 -5.96 30.69 11.25
N MET A 27 -4.99 31.48 11.74
CA MET A 27 -3.57 31.15 11.62
C MET A 27 -3.25 29.84 12.35
N GLU A 28 -3.72 29.65 13.58
CA GLU A 28 -3.55 28.40 14.34
C GLU A 28 -4.17 27.18 13.62
N ILE A 29 -5.38 27.34 13.05
CA ILE A 29 -6.05 26.26 12.30
C ILE A 29 -5.27 25.92 11.04
N THR A 30 -4.75 26.93 10.32
CA THR A 30 -3.98 26.71 9.10
C THR A 30 -2.68 25.97 9.40
N GLN A 31 -1.93 26.43 10.40
CA GLN A 31 -0.67 25.81 10.81
C GLN A 31 -0.89 24.37 11.31
N SER A 32 -1.92 24.13 12.12
CA SER A 32 -2.26 22.78 12.58
C SER A 32 -2.71 21.89 11.42
N GLY A 33 -3.47 22.41 10.46
CA GLY A 33 -3.83 21.74 9.21
C GLY A 33 -2.61 21.26 8.43
N GLU A 34 -1.68 22.17 8.13
CA GLU A 34 -0.42 21.84 7.43
C GLU A 34 0.40 20.78 8.19
N GLN A 35 0.47 20.89 9.52
CA GLN A 35 1.16 19.89 10.33
C GLN A 35 0.51 18.50 10.22
N THR A 36 -0.83 18.42 10.26
CA THR A 36 -1.53 17.12 10.11
C THR A 36 -1.35 16.54 8.71
N GLU A 37 -1.34 17.36 7.66
CA GLU A 37 -1.11 16.91 6.29
C GLU A 37 0.31 16.34 6.14
N ASN A 38 1.32 17.02 6.69
CA ASN A 38 2.70 16.55 6.68
C ASN A 38 2.86 15.23 7.46
N GLN A 39 2.15 15.06 8.57
CA GLN A 39 2.10 13.79 9.29
C GLN A 39 1.47 12.69 8.44
N MET A 40 0.33 12.95 7.79
CA MET A 40 -0.33 11.99 6.91
C MET A 40 0.57 11.55 5.75
N LYS A 41 1.24 12.49 5.09
CA LYS A 41 2.21 12.20 4.01
C LYS A 41 3.34 11.31 4.50
N LYS A 42 3.89 11.58 5.70
CA LYS A 42 4.91 10.74 6.32
C LYS A 42 4.40 9.34 6.61
N HIS A 43 3.18 9.21 7.15
CA HIS A 43 2.56 7.91 7.41
C HIS A 43 2.31 7.13 6.13
N GLU A 44 1.82 7.78 5.07
CA GLU A 44 1.61 7.15 3.77
C GLU A 44 2.92 6.59 3.20
N SER A 45 4.00 7.38 3.22
CA SER A 45 5.32 6.92 2.78
C SER A 45 5.79 5.71 3.59
N ASN A 46 5.68 5.78 4.93
CA ASN A 46 6.07 4.67 5.80
C ASN A 46 5.27 3.39 5.50
N ILE A 47 3.96 3.51 5.24
CA ILE A 47 3.11 2.38 4.89
C ILE A 47 3.55 1.77 3.56
N ARG A 48 3.89 2.60 2.58
CA ARG A 48 4.40 2.16 1.27
C ARG A 48 5.70 1.38 1.42
N ASP A 49 6.67 1.92 2.16
CA ASP A 49 7.95 1.27 2.39
C ASP A 49 7.79 -0.07 3.13
N GLN A 50 6.90 -0.12 4.11
CA GLN A 50 6.56 -1.37 4.81
C GLN A 50 5.91 -2.39 3.87
N TRP A 51 4.98 -1.97 3.02
CA TRP A 51 4.36 -2.84 2.03
C TRP A 51 5.38 -3.38 1.03
N ASP A 52 6.26 -2.53 0.52
CA ASP A 52 7.31 -2.92 -0.42
C ASP A 52 8.28 -3.90 0.23
N ASN A 53 8.63 -3.70 1.50
CA ASN A 53 9.42 -4.66 2.27
C ASN A 53 8.72 -6.02 2.40
N ILE A 54 7.44 -6.03 2.79
CA ILE A 54 6.64 -7.26 2.93
C ILE A 54 6.49 -7.99 1.58
N LYS A 55 6.25 -7.25 0.49
CA LYS A 55 6.12 -7.80 -0.87
C LYS A 55 7.46 -8.16 -1.50
N GLY A 56 8.57 -7.68 -0.94
CA GLY A 56 9.93 -7.99 -1.38
C GLY A 56 10.17 -9.49 -1.52
N ALA A 57 9.63 -10.29 -0.61
CA ALA A 57 9.72 -11.76 -0.60
C ALA A 57 8.67 -12.49 -1.48
N ASN A 58 7.66 -11.79 -2.01
CA ASN A 58 6.53 -12.40 -2.68
C ASN A 58 6.71 -12.45 -4.20
N LEU A 59 6.67 -13.65 -4.79
CA LEU A 59 6.59 -13.90 -6.22
C LEU A 59 5.13 -14.08 -6.63
N CYS A 60 4.72 -13.45 -7.74
CA CYS A 60 3.38 -13.57 -8.30
C CYS A 60 3.43 -14.36 -9.61
N ILE A 61 2.65 -15.43 -9.70
CA ILE A 61 2.52 -16.28 -10.89
C ILE A 61 1.10 -16.13 -11.44
N ILE A 62 1.00 -15.91 -12.74
CA ILE A 62 -0.26 -15.63 -13.46
C ILE A 62 -0.50 -16.76 -14.45
N GLY A 63 -1.77 -17.08 -14.69
CA GLY A 63 -2.16 -18.02 -15.75
C GLY A 63 -2.28 -19.48 -15.31
N ILE A 64 -1.96 -19.82 -14.06
CA ILE A 64 -2.18 -21.18 -13.54
C ILE A 64 -3.70 -21.45 -13.48
N PRO A 65 -4.23 -22.48 -14.17
CA PRO A 65 -5.64 -22.85 -14.12
C PRO A 65 -6.15 -23.07 -12.69
N GLU A 66 -7.39 -22.69 -12.41
CA GLU A 66 -8.02 -22.92 -11.10
C GLU A 66 -8.25 -24.43 -10.87
N GLY A 67 -8.01 -24.91 -9.65
CA GLY A 67 -8.27 -26.30 -9.27
C GLY A 67 -7.11 -27.28 -9.44
N GLU A 68 -6.03 -26.90 -10.14
CA GLU A 68 -4.78 -27.67 -10.16
C GLU A 68 -4.20 -27.80 -8.75
N GLU A 69 -4.32 -26.73 -7.94
CA GLU A 69 -3.84 -26.71 -6.57
C GLU A 69 -4.49 -27.75 -5.65
N LYS A 70 -5.68 -28.26 -5.99
CA LYS A 70 -6.36 -29.28 -5.17
C LYS A 70 -5.75 -30.67 -5.33
N LYS A 71 -5.06 -30.92 -6.44
CA LYS A 71 -4.47 -32.24 -6.74
C LYS A 71 -3.08 -32.34 -6.14
N GLU A 72 -2.24 -31.36 -6.41
CA GLU A 72 -0.82 -31.42 -6.10
C GLU A 72 -0.39 -30.35 -5.09
N GLY A 73 -1.21 -29.35 -4.80
CA GLY A 73 -0.81 -28.22 -3.95
C GLY A 73 -0.01 -27.17 -4.71
N ILE A 74 -0.09 -25.93 -4.23
CA ILE A 74 0.52 -24.77 -4.92
C ILE A 74 2.05 -24.84 -4.94
N GLU A 75 2.66 -25.41 -3.88
CA GLU A 75 4.10 -25.57 -3.76
C GLU A 75 4.65 -26.52 -4.83
N ASN A 76 3.98 -27.66 -5.05
CA ASN A 76 4.39 -28.63 -6.06
C ASN A 76 4.27 -28.08 -7.48
N ILE A 77 3.20 -27.34 -7.78
CA ILE A 77 3.05 -26.64 -9.07
C ILE A 77 4.21 -25.65 -9.28
N PHE A 78 4.60 -24.92 -8.24
CA PHE A 78 5.74 -24.03 -8.32
C PHE A 78 7.07 -24.78 -8.55
N GLU A 79 7.29 -25.90 -7.87
CA GLU A 79 8.48 -26.74 -8.08
C GLU A 79 8.55 -27.29 -9.51
N GLU A 80 7.43 -27.70 -10.09
CA GLU A 80 7.34 -28.16 -11.48
C GLU A 80 7.69 -27.04 -12.46
N ILE A 81 7.07 -25.86 -12.32
CA ILE A 81 7.39 -24.68 -13.14
C ILE A 81 8.89 -24.35 -13.05
N MET A 82 9.46 -24.39 -11.85
CA MET A 82 10.87 -24.14 -11.62
C MET A 82 11.77 -25.21 -12.27
N ALA A 83 11.39 -26.49 -12.21
CA ALA A 83 12.16 -27.57 -12.80
C ALA A 83 12.15 -27.52 -14.34
N GLU A 84 10.99 -27.22 -14.93
CA GLU A 84 10.81 -27.12 -16.38
C GLU A 84 11.52 -25.88 -16.94
N ASN A 85 11.44 -24.74 -16.25
CA ASN A 85 11.92 -23.47 -16.79
C ASN A 85 13.30 -23.04 -16.32
N PHE A 86 13.69 -23.41 -15.09
CA PHE A 86 14.85 -22.85 -14.38
C PHE A 86 15.67 -23.93 -13.67
N SER A 87 16.08 -24.97 -14.40
CA SER A 87 16.87 -26.09 -13.87
C SER A 87 18.19 -25.68 -13.21
N ASN A 88 18.77 -24.54 -13.61
CA ASN A 88 19.94 -23.91 -12.99
C ASN A 88 19.67 -23.38 -11.56
N LEU A 89 18.43 -23.00 -11.25
CA LEU A 89 18.02 -22.51 -9.93
C LEU A 89 17.63 -23.64 -8.97
N LYS A 90 17.30 -24.83 -9.49
CA LYS A 90 16.95 -26.04 -8.69
C LYS A 90 18.05 -26.48 -7.72
N LYS A 91 19.33 -26.18 -8.02
CA LYS A 91 20.46 -26.46 -7.13
C LYS A 91 20.48 -25.58 -5.86
N THR A 92 19.67 -24.53 -5.82
CA THR A 92 19.52 -23.67 -4.63
C THR A 92 18.37 -24.21 -3.79
N ASP A 93 18.54 -24.39 -2.49
CA ASP A 93 17.45 -24.75 -1.57
C ASP A 93 16.41 -23.63 -1.51
N ILE A 94 15.40 -23.68 -2.39
CA ILE A 94 14.29 -22.72 -2.40
C ILE A 94 13.37 -23.09 -1.23
N LYS A 95 13.43 -22.30 -0.16
CA LYS A 95 12.50 -22.44 0.97
C LYS A 95 11.27 -21.56 0.75
N ILE A 96 10.14 -22.22 0.47
CA ILE A 96 8.83 -21.60 0.42
C ILE A 96 8.34 -21.40 1.87
N GLN A 97 7.86 -20.20 2.18
CA GLN A 97 7.24 -19.88 3.47
C GLN A 97 5.72 -19.98 3.40
N GLU A 98 5.15 -19.58 2.27
CA GLU A 98 3.71 -19.55 2.05
C GLU A 98 3.43 -19.63 0.56
N ALA A 99 2.39 -20.36 0.18
CA ALA A 99 1.93 -20.51 -1.20
C ALA A 99 0.41 -20.48 -1.23
N GLN A 100 -0.17 -19.45 -1.85
CA GLN A 100 -1.63 -19.28 -1.85
C GLN A 100 -2.16 -18.56 -3.10
N ARG A 101 -3.45 -18.72 -3.37
CA ARG A 101 -4.17 -17.93 -4.38
C ARG A 101 -4.61 -16.58 -3.80
N ALA A 102 -4.48 -15.53 -4.58
CA ALA A 102 -4.94 -14.19 -4.23
C ALA A 102 -5.95 -13.66 -5.26
N PRO A 103 -7.14 -13.20 -4.82
CA PRO A 103 -7.68 -13.27 -3.46
C PRO A 103 -8.06 -14.70 -3.04
N ASN A 104 -8.13 -14.97 -1.72
CA ASN A 104 -8.44 -16.31 -1.20
C ASN A 104 -9.83 -16.82 -1.67
N LYS A 105 -10.80 -15.92 -1.83
CA LYS A 105 -12.12 -16.25 -2.35
C LYS A 105 -12.15 -16.20 -3.88
N LEU A 106 -12.62 -17.28 -4.51
CA LEU A 106 -12.90 -17.31 -5.95
C LEU A 106 -14.10 -16.42 -6.27
N ASN A 107 -13.97 -15.59 -7.32
CA ASN A 107 -15.08 -14.85 -7.91
C ASN A 107 -15.52 -15.52 -9.21
N PRO A 108 -16.71 -16.17 -9.27
CA PRO A 108 -17.17 -16.88 -10.46
C PRO A 108 -17.35 -15.99 -11.70
N SER A 109 -17.57 -14.69 -11.50
CA SER A 109 -17.74 -13.72 -12.60
C SER A 109 -16.42 -13.32 -13.25
N ARG A 110 -15.27 -13.72 -12.69
CA ARG A 110 -13.95 -13.37 -13.22
C ARG A 110 -13.53 -14.40 -14.29
N PRO A 111 -13.26 -13.98 -15.54
CA PRO A 111 -12.91 -14.92 -16.61
C PRO A 111 -11.46 -15.41 -16.52
N THR A 112 -10.59 -14.69 -15.81
CA THR A 112 -9.17 -15.05 -15.64
C THR A 112 -8.94 -15.83 -14.34
N PRO A 113 -8.02 -16.82 -14.32
CA PRO A 113 -7.58 -17.43 -13.07
C PRO A 113 -7.01 -16.41 -12.09
N ARG A 114 -7.11 -16.71 -10.79
CA ARG A 114 -6.49 -15.92 -9.73
C ARG A 114 -4.98 -16.04 -9.78
N HIS A 115 -4.31 -15.00 -9.31
CA HIS A 115 -2.87 -15.04 -9.19
C HIS A 115 -2.46 -15.95 -8.04
N THR A 116 -1.32 -16.60 -8.21
CA THR A 116 -0.67 -17.38 -7.17
C THR A 116 0.44 -16.54 -6.56
N ILE A 117 0.46 -16.42 -5.24
CA ILE A 117 1.49 -15.72 -4.48
C ILE A 117 2.33 -16.76 -3.74
N ILE A 118 3.63 -16.77 -4.04
CA ILE A 118 4.63 -17.58 -3.34
C ILE A 118 5.53 -16.66 -2.52
N LYS A 119 5.57 -16.83 -1.21
CA LYS A 119 6.49 -16.11 -0.32
C LYS A 119 7.75 -16.93 -0.10
N MET A 120 8.91 -16.32 -0.34
CA MET A 120 10.22 -16.98 -0.24
C MET A 120 11.29 -16.00 0.24
N ALA A 121 12.25 -16.49 1.03
CA ALA A 121 13.12 -15.58 1.79
C ALA A 121 14.19 -14.85 0.96
N LYS A 122 14.79 -15.48 -0.07
CA LYS A 122 16.05 -14.95 -0.66
C LYS A 122 16.27 -15.18 -2.17
N VAL A 123 15.38 -15.84 -2.90
CA VAL A 123 15.65 -16.26 -4.29
C VAL A 123 14.79 -15.58 -5.35
N LYS A 124 13.81 -14.77 -4.95
CA LYS A 124 12.86 -14.11 -5.86
C LYS A 124 13.55 -13.32 -6.97
N GLU A 125 14.53 -12.48 -6.64
CA GLU A 125 15.21 -11.64 -7.63
C GLU A 125 15.94 -12.45 -8.70
N ARG A 126 16.57 -13.57 -8.30
CA ARG A 126 17.26 -14.47 -9.23
C ARG A 126 16.27 -15.16 -10.18
N ILE A 127 15.11 -15.58 -9.67
CA ILE A 127 14.04 -16.16 -10.49
C ILE A 127 13.49 -15.13 -11.47
N LEU A 128 13.17 -13.91 -11.00
CA LEU A 128 12.67 -12.85 -11.86
C LEU A 128 13.69 -12.44 -12.92
N LYS A 129 14.99 -12.42 -12.60
CA LYS A 129 16.06 -12.17 -13.57
C LYS A 129 16.11 -13.26 -14.62
N ALA A 130 16.13 -14.53 -14.22
CA ALA A 130 16.14 -15.66 -15.14
C ALA A 130 14.89 -15.68 -16.04
N ALA A 131 13.72 -15.33 -15.51
CA ALA A 131 12.48 -15.24 -16.27
C ALA A 131 12.49 -14.12 -17.33
N ARG A 132 13.25 -13.03 -17.12
CA ARG A 132 13.41 -11.94 -18.09
C ARG A 132 14.41 -12.25 -19.20
N GLU A 133 15.35 -13.15 -18.94
CA GLU A 133 16.40 -13.56 -19.88
C GLU A 133 15.94 -14.66 -20.86
N LYS A 134 14.75 -15.21 -20.64
CA LYS A 134 14.12 -16.25 -21.45
C LYS A 134 13.10 -15.65 -22.40
#